data_AF-A0A4Y2DH83-F1
#
_entry.id   AF-A0A4Y2DH83-F1
#
_cell.length_a   1.000
_cell.length_b   1.000
_cell.length_c   1.000
_cell.angle_alpha   90.00
_cell.angle_beta   90.00
_cell.angle_gamma   90.00
#
_symmetry.space_group_name_H-M   'P 1'
#
loop_
_entity.id
_entity.type
_entity.pdbx_description
1 polymer ?
#
loop_
_entity_poly.entity_id
_entity_poly.type
_entity_poly.pdbx_seq_one_letter_code
_entity_poly.pdbx_strand_id
1 'polypeptide(L)'
;MAYILKGSPECLKSEQELFHLPAIQTAIENGHLFEFHPLSNVFDGRPVEFHISGSGEEYLDLSQTQLYLKAKILKGDGSPILKEIKTVADGSPETKIGHVNLFLHSLFSLVDVSLNDRLVPNSSNTYPLY
;
A
#
# COMPACT_ATOMS: atom_id res chain seq x y z
N MET A 1 25.08 18.57 -14.83
CA MET A 1 24.41 18.86 -16.11
C MET A 1 23.00 18.28 -16.02
N ALA A 2 21.95 19.09 -16.11
CA ALA A 2 20.57 18.59 -16.21
C ALA A 2 20.26 18.26 -17.66
N TYR A 3 19.67 17.09 -17.91
CA TYR A 3 19.19 16.71 -19.24
C TYR A 3 17.89 17.46 -19.51
N ILE A 4 17.94 18.48 -20.39
CA ILE A 4 16.77 19.24 -20.81
C ILE A 4 16.20 18.57 -22.06
N LEU A 5 14.94 18.13 -22.00
CA LEU A 5 14.25 17.56 -23.14
C LEU A 5 13.95 18.68 -24.14
N LYS A 6 14.34 18.50 -25.41
CA LYS A 6 14.19 19.56 -26.42
C LYS A 6 12.70 19.80 -26.71
N GLY A 7 12.18 20.96 -26.30
CA GLY A 7 10.76 21.34 -26.48
C GLY A 7 9.89 21.21 -25.23
N SER A 8 10.42 20.78 -24.09
CA SER A 8 9.67 20.83 -22.82
C SER A 8 9.51 22.28 -22.33
N PRO A 9 8.31 22.69 -21.89
CA PRO A 9 8.11 24.01 -21.30
C PRO A 9 8.87 24.15 -19.98
N GLU A 10 9.05 25.39 -19.54
CA GLU A 10 9.58 25.67 -18.21
C GLU A 10 8.67 25.09 -17.13
N CYS A 11 9.24 24.33 -16.19
CA CYS A 11 8.53 23.73 -15.09
C CYS A 11 8.90 24.47 -13.80
N LEU A 12 7.98 25.33 -13.35
CA LEU A 12 8.04 25.99 -12.05
C LEU A 12 7.13 25.23 -11.10
N LYS A 13 7.59 24.98 -9.87
CA LYS A 13 6.69 24.46 -8.84
C LYS A 13 5.70 25.56 -8.48
N SER A 14 4.40 25.24 -8.44
CA SER A 14 3.34 26.21 -8.14
C SER A 14 3.56 26.94 -6.80
N GLU A 15 4.15 26.26 -5.82
CA GLU A 15 4.52 26.83 -4.51
C GLU A 15 5.60 27.93 -4.56
N GLN A 16 6.35 28.05 -5.66
CA GLN A 16 7.39 29.06 -5.86
C GLN A 16 6.89 30.27 -6.67
N GLU A 17 5.70 30.21 -7.25
CA GLU A 17 5.14 31.24 -8.11
C GLU A 17 4.01 32.01 -7.40
N LEU A 18 4.38 32.70 -6.31
CA LEU A 18 3.46 33.37 -5.38
C LEU A 18 2.57 34.48 -5.97
N PHE A 19 2.95 35.03 -7.13
CA PHE A 19 2.32 36.23 -7.69
C PHE A 19 1.56 35.99 -8.99
N HIS A 20 1.60 34.78 -9.54
CA HIS A 20 0.81 34.42 -10.71
C HIS A 20 -0.43 33.63 -10.32
N LEU A 21 -1.51 33.82 -11.10
CA LEU A 21 -2.68 32.98 -11.02
C LEU A 21 -2.30 31.57 -11.52
N PRO A 22 -2.47 30.52 -10.69
CA PRO A 22 -2.15 29.16 -11.11
C PRO A 22 -3.08 28.73 -12.25
N ALA A 23 -2.55 27.93 -13.18
CA ALA A 23 -3.38 27.29 -14.18
C ALA A 23 -4.39 26.35 -13.50
N ILE A 24 -5.63 26.33 -14.02
CA ILE A 24 -6.67 25.43 -13.54
C ILE A 24 -6.53 24.10 -14.28
N GLN A 25 -6.42 22.99 -13.55
CA GLN A 25 -6.42 21.65 -14.13
C GLN A 25 -7.82 21.33 -14.65
N THR A 26 -8.00 21.31 -15.98
CA THR A 26 -9.27 20.99 -16.64
C THR A 26 -9.31 19.59 -17.24
N ALA A 27 -8.17 18.90 -17.33
CA ALA A 27 -8.09 17.60 -18.00
C ALA A 27 -8.63 16.43 -17.16
N ILE A 28 -8.64 16.56 -15.82
CA ILE A 28 -9.26 15.57 -14.93
C ILE A 28 -10.65 16.07 -14.61
N GLU A 29 -11.66 15.41 -15.18
CA GLU A 29 -13.06 15.81 -14.98
C GLU A 29 -13.64 15.20 -13.72
N ASN A 30 -13.34 13.92 -13.45
CA ASN A 30 -13.86 13.15 -12.31
C ASN A 30 -12.81 12.15 -11.80
N GLY A 31 -12.98 11.71 -10.55
CA GLY A 31 -12.17 10.66 -9.93
C GLY A 31 -13.05 9.75 -9.08
N HIS A 32 -12.77 8.45 -9.11
CA HIS A 32 -13.52 7.44 -8.36
C HIS A 32 -12.55 6.45 -7.72
N LEU A 33 -12.97 5.87 -6.59
CA LEU A 33 -12.22 4.81 -5.92
C LEU A 33 -12.83 3.45 -6.30
N PHE A 34 -11.98 2.55 -6.78
CA PHE A 34 -12.36 1.18 -7.11
C PHE A 34 -11.73 0.19 -6.13
N GLU A 35 -12.53 -0.77 -5.67
CA GLU A 35 -12.06 -1.86 -4.82
C GLU A 35 -11.72 -3.08 -5.68
N PHE A 36 -10.50 -3.57 -5.54
CA PHE A 36 -10.04 -4.81 -6.18
C PHE A 36 -9.80 -5.87 -5.11
N HIS A 37 -10.28 -7.08 -5.38
CA HIS A 37 -10.04 -8.25 -4.52
C HIS A 37 -8.86 -9.07 -5.02
N PRO A 38 -8.16 -9.80 -4.11
CA PRO A 38 -7.10 -10.71 -4.51
C PRO A 38 -7.60 -11.78 -5.49
N LEU A 39 -6.76 -12.17 -6.44
CA LEU A 39 -7.02 -13.28 -7.35
C LEU A 39 -6.98 -14.63 -6.63
N SER A 40 -6.12 -14.74 -5.62
CA SER A 40 -5.84 -15.96 -4.87
C SER A 40 -6.32 -15.84 -3.42
N ASN A 41 -6.63 -16.98 -2.82
CA ASN A 41 -6.95 -17.04 -1.40
C ASN A 41 -5.67 -16.82 -0.56
N VAL A 42 -5.76 -16.04 0.52
CA VAL A 42 -4.60 -15.54 1.29
C VAL A 42 -4.04 -16.57 2.29
N PHE A 43 -4.27 -17.86 2.06
CA PHE A 43 -3.82 -18.94 2.96
C PHE A 43 -2.50 -19.56 2.48
N ASP A 44 -1.80 -20.22 3.41
CA ASP A 44 -0.63 -21.08 3.14
C ASP A 44 0.65 -20.38 2.63
N GLY A 45 0.83 -19.09 2.94
CA GLY A 45 2.08 -18.38 2.63
C GLY A 45 2.31 -18.14 1.13
N ARG A 46 1.27 -18.26 0.31
CA ARG A 46 1.32 -17.94 -1.12
C ARG A 46 1.31 -16.42 -1.34
N PRO A 47 1.84 -15.94 -2.47
CA PRO A 47 1.72 -14.53 -2.86
C PRO A 47 0.26 -14.10 -2.97
N VAL A 48 -0.01 -12.89 -2.48
CA VAL A 48 -1.28 -12.21 -2.69
C VAL A 48 -1.17 -11.40 -3.97
N GLU A 49 -1.94 -11.78 -4.98
CA GLU A 49 -1.84 -11.21 -6.32
C GLU A 49 -3.09 -10.39 -6.66
N PHE A 50 -2.88 -9.23 -7.26
CA PHE A 50 -3.91 -8.35 -7.78
C PHE A 50 -3.64 -8.10 -9.26
N HIS A 51 -4.68 -8.18 -10.08
CA HIS A 51 -4.62 -7.79 -11.49
C HIS A 51 -5.63 -6.69 -11.76
N ILE A 52 -5.12 -5.52 -12.15
CA ILE A 52 -5.91 -4.32 -12.42
C ILE A 52 -5.81 -4.07 -13.91
N SER A 53 -6.88 -4.39 -14.63
CA SER A 53 -7.00 -4.11 -16.06
C SER A 53 -7.44 -2.66 -16.28
N GLY A 54 -6.83 -1.97 -17.24
CA GLY A 54 -7.25 -0.62 -17.61
C GLY A 54 -8.59 -0.63 -18.35
N SER A 55 -9.43 0.38 -18.11
CA SER A 55 -10.72 0.55 -18.79
C SER A 55 -10.59 1.22 -20.17
N GLY A 56 -9.41 1.74 -20.53
CA GLY A 56 -9.12 2.44 -21.79
C GLY A 56 -9.52 3.93 -21.77
N GLU A 57 -10.52 4.28 -20.98
CA GLU A 57 -11.05 5.65 -20.85
C GLU A 57 -10.57 6.35 -19.57
N GLU A 58 -10.14 5.58 -18.56
CA GLU A 58 -9.74 6.11 -17.26
C GLU A 58 -8.26 5.86 -16.98
N TYR A 59 -7.65 6.79 -16.25
CA TYR A 59 -6.29 6.67 -15.75
C TYR A 59 -6.28 6.18 -14.30
N LEU A 60 -5.33 5.31 -13.98
CA LEU A 60 -5.09 4.84 -12.61
C LEU A 60 -4.11 5.80 -11.92
N ASP A 61 -4.54 6.41 -10.81
CA ASP A 61 -3.66 7.17 -9.94
C ASP A 61 -2.93 6.24 -8.96
N LEU A 62 -1.67 5.94 -9.27
CA LEU A 62 -0.81 5.11 -8.42
C LEU A 62 -0.51 5.75 -7.06
N SER A 63 -0.53 7.09 -6.95
CA SER A 63 -0.25 7.79 -5.69
C SER A 63 -1.37 7.63 -4.66
N GLN A 64 -2.60 7.43 -5.15
CA GLN A 64 -3.79 7.19 -4.33
C GLN A 64 -4.17 5.70 -4.25
N THR A 65 -3.38 4.82 -4.86
CA THR A 65 -3.60 3.37 -4.76
C THR A 65 -3.13 2.86 -3.39
N GLN A 66 -4.01 2.20 -2.65
CA GLN A 66 -3.74 1.72 -1.29
C GLN A 66 -4.11 0.25 -1.14
N LEU A 67 -3.31 -0.47 -0.36
CA LEU A 67 -3.62 -1.84 0.03
C LEU A 67 -4.46 -1.85 1.31
N TYR A 68 -5.70 -2.32 1.22
CA TYR A 68 -6.58 -2.49 2.36
C TYR A 68 -6.44 -3.89 2.96
N LEU A 69 -6.12 -3.99 4.26
CA LEU A 69 -5.96 -5.25 4.97
C LEU A 69 -6.91 -5.36 6.15
N LYS A 70 -7.64 -6.47 6.21
CA LYS A 70 -8.50 -6.84 7.33
C LYS A 70 -8.05 -8.18 7.90
N ALA A 71 -7.50 -8.16 9.12
CA ALA A 71 -7.02 -9.35 9.81
C ALA A 71 -7.69 -9.55 11.16
N LYS A 72 -7.80 -10.81 11.60
CA LYS A 72 -8.22 -11.21 12.94
C LYS A 72 -7.09 -12.00 13.58
N ILE A 73 -6.63 -11.55 14.74
CA ILE A 73 -5.56 -12.23 15.47
C ILE A 73 -6.17 -13.23 16.45
N LEU A 74 -5.68 -14.46 16.41
CA LEU A 74 -6.10 -15.58 17.25
C LEU A 74 -4.88 -16.13 17.99
N LYS A 75 -5.11 -16.82 19.11
CA LYS A 75 -4.08 -17.63 19.77
C LYS A 75 -3.74 -18.85 18.89
N GLY A 76 -2.64 -19.54 19.17
CA GLY A 76 -2.19 -20.71 18.39
C GLY A 76 -3.19 -21.88 18.37
N ASP A 77 -4.12 -21.92 19.35
CA ASP A 77 -5.23 -22.87 19.44
C ASP A 77 -6.50 -22.40 18.69
N GLY A 78 -6.47 -21.25 18.00
CA GLY A 78 -7.60 -20.66 17.29
C GLY A 78 -8.57 -19.88 18.19
N SER A 79 -8.34 -19.81 19.50
CA SER A 79 -9.19 -19.06 20.43
C SER A 79 -8.95 -17.54 20.31
N PRO A 80 -9.95 -16.70 20.62
CA PRO A 80 -9.78 -15.25 20.57
C PRO A 80 -8.79 -14.77 21.64
N ILE A 81 -7.99 -13.76 21.30
CA ILE A 81 -7.12 -13.09 22.27
C ILE A 81 -8.00 -12.26 23.23
N LEU A 82 -7.72 -12.39 24.53
CA LEU A 82 -8.39 -11.59 25.55
C LEU A 82 -7.80 -10.18 25.58
N LYS A 83 -8.68 -9.16 25.64
CA LYS A 83 -8.28 -7.74 25.62
C LYS A 83 -7.51 -7.30 26.86
N GLU A 84 -7.56 -8.08 27.93
CA GLU A 84 -6.97 -7.77 29.24
C GLU A 84 -6.17 -8.97 29.75
N ILE A 85 -5.12 -8.70 30.50
CA ILE A 85 -4.38 -9.73 31.24
C ILE A 85 -5.32 -10.26 32.31
N LYS A 86 -5.79 -11.49 32.17
CA LYS A 86 -6.43 -12.21 33.27
C LYS A 86 -5.40 -13.15 33.88
N THR A 87 -5.29 -13.14 35.20
CA THR A 87 -4.64 -14.22 35.92
C THR A 87 -5.55 -15.44 35.85
N VAL A 88 -5.05 -16.52 35.26
CA VAL A 88 -5.73 -17.82 35.30
C VAL A 88 -5.70 -18.34 36.74
N ALA A 89 -6.67 -19.18 37.12
CA ALA A 89 -6.76 -19.78 38.46
C ALA A 89 -5.47 -20.50 38.92
N ASP A 90 -4.61 -20.91 37.98
CA ASP A 90 -3.32 -21.56 38.21
C ASP A 90 -2.14 -20.58 38.43
N GLY A 91 -2.41 -19.28 38.58
CA GLY A 91 -1.40 -18.26 38.88
C GLY A 91 -0.51 -17.85 37.70
N SER A 92 -0.76 -18.37 36.49
CA SER A 92 -0.06 -17.94 35.28
C SER A 92 -0.67 -16.65 34.70
N PRO A 93 0.14 -15.65 34.34
CA PRO A 93 -0.36 -14.45 33.68
C PRO A 93 -0.72 -14.77 32.23
N GLU A 94 -1.94 -14.45 31.79
CA GLU A 94 -2.23 -14.48 30.36
C GLU A 94 -1.42 -13.42 29.62
N THR A 95 -0.81 -13.81 28.50
CA THR A 95 0.09 -12.95 27.73
C THR A 95 -0.68 -11.82 27.06
N LYS A 96 -0.28 -10.58 27.36
CA LYS A 96 -0.69 -9.40 26.58
C LYS A 96 -0.06 -9.48 25.19
N ILE A 97 -0.88 -9.62 24.16
CA ILE A 97 -0.41 -9.63 22.76
C ILE A 97 -0.61 -8.23 22.18
N GLY A 98 0.41 -7.72 21.51
CA GLY A 98 0.38 -6.45 20.78
C GLY A 98 0.92 -6.61 19.38
N HIS A 99 0.56 -5.70 18.48
CA HIS A 99 1.13 -5.67 17.14
C HIS A 99 2.58 -5.17 17.18
N VAL A 100 3.38 -5.63 16.23
CA VAL A 100 4.67 -5.02 15.93
C VAL A 100 4.47 -3.61 15.38
N ASN A 101 5.44 -2.73 15.62
CA ASN A 101 5.46 -1.42 14.98
C ASN A 101 5.43 -1.57 13.46
N LEU A 102 4.68 -0.72 12.75
CA LEU A 102 4.45 -0.85 11.31
C LEU A 102 3.89 -2.24 10.93
N PHE A 103 2.83 -2.66 11.61
CA PHE A 103 2.21 -3.99 11.44
C PHE A 103 2.02 -4.41 9.98
N LEU A 104 1.40 -3.55 9.14
CA LEU A 104 1.17 -3.86 7.73
C LEU A 104 2.49 -4.09 6.97
N HIS A 105 3.51 -3.29 7.26
CA HIS A 105 4.80 -3.42 6.60
C HIS A 105 5.54 -4.70 7.00
N SER A 106 5.28 -5.20 8.21
CA SER A 106 5.88 -6.43 8.72
C SER A 106 5.20 -7.71 8.21
N LEU A 107 4.06 -7.59 7.51
CA LEU A 107 3.33 -8.76 7.00
C LEU A 107 3.86 -9.26 5.65
N PHE A 108 4.55 -8.41 4.88
CA PHE A 108 5.01 -8.73 3.54
C PHE A 108 6.54 -8.70 3.48
N SER A 109 7.13 -9.79 2.97
CA SER A 109 8.58 -9.87 2.73
C SER A 109 9.00 -9.19 1.43
N LEU A 110 8.11 -9.18 0.43
CA LEU A 110 8.35 -8.64 -0.90
C LEU A 110 7.05 -8.07 -1.46
N VAL A 111 7.16 -6.96 -2.18
CA VAL A 111 6.07 -6.34 -2.94
C VAL A 111 6.64 -5.96 -4.30
N ASP A 112 6.14 -6.63 -5.34
CA ASP A 112 6.52 -6.38 -6.73
C ASP A 112 5.38 -5.68 -7.48
N VAL A 113 5.73 -4.73 -8.33
CA VAL A 113 4.78 -4.00 -9.18
C VAL A 113 5.22 -4.14 -10.63
N SER A 114 4.34 -4.66 -11.48
CA SER A 114 4.56 -4.76 -12.92
C SER A 114 3.58 -3.89 -13.69
N LEU A 115 4.07 -3.16 -14.69
CA LEU A 115 3.26 -2.39 -15.63
C LEU A 115 3.38 -3.03 -17.02
N ASN A 116 2.28 -3.54 -17.58
CA ASN A 116 2.27 -4.27 -18.85
C ASN A 116 3.34 -5.38 -18.90
N ASP A 117 3.33 -6.27 -17.89
CA ASP A 117 4.28 -7.36 -17.71
C ASP A 117 5.75 -6.95 -17.57
N ARG A 118 6.03 -5.65 -17.51
CA ARG A 118 7.35 -5.12 -17.20
C ARG A 118 7.44 -4.80 -15.73
N LEU A 119 8.28 -5.56 -15.03
CA LEU A 119 8.61 -5.28 -13.63
C LEU A 119 9.17 -3.87 -13.48
N VAL A 120 8.56 -3.08 -12.59
CA VAL A 120 9.11 -1.81 -12.15
C VAL A 120 10.22 -2.15 -11.15
N PRO A 121 11.50 -1.86 -11.47
CA PRO A 121 12.60 -2.28 -10.62
C PRO A 121 12.50 -1.59 -9.25
N ASN A 122 12.59 -2.37 -8.18
CA ASN A 122 12.84 -1.84 -6.85
C ASN A 122 14.33 -1.48 -6.73
N SER A 123 14.65 -0.37 -6.04
CA SER A 123 16.05 0.01 -5.79
C SER A 123 16.69 -0.78 -4.65
N SER A 124 15.88 -1.41 -3.79
CA SER A 124 16.31 -2.41 -2.82
C SER A 124 15.33 -3.57 -2.81
N ASN A 125 15.82 -4.78 -3.05
CA ASN A 125 15.05 -6.02 -3.14
C ASN A 125 14.54 -6.55 -1.79
N THR A 126 14.38 -5.63 -0.83
CA THR A 126 13.90 -5.90 0.52
C THR A 126 12.94 -4.77 0.85
N TYR A 127 11.66 -5.13 0.92
CA TYR A 127 10.72 -4.32 1.68
C TYR A 127 11.32 -4.13 3.09
N PRO A 128 11.30 -2.93 3.69
CA PRO A 128 12.02 -2.69 4.94
C PRO A 128 11.43 -3.56 6.05
N LEU A 129 12.09 -4.69 6.28
CA LEU A 129 12.02 -5.48 7.50
C LEU A 129 12.86 -4.71 8.53
N TYR A 130 12.27 -4.41 9.67
CA TYR A 130 13.02 -3.96 10.85
C TYR A 130 13.91 -5.09 11.37
#